data_AF-A0A1I5WIE4-F1
#
_entry.id   AF-A0A1I5WIE4-F1
#
_cell.length_a   1.000
_cell.length_b   1.000
_cell.length_c   1.000
_cell.angle_alpha   90.00
_cell.angle_beta   90.00
_cell.angle_gamma   90.00
#
_symmetry.space_group_name_H-M   'P 1'
#
loop_
_entity.id
_entity.type
_entity.pdbx_description
1 polymer ?
#
loop_
_entity_poly.entity_id
_entity_poly.type
_entity_poly.pdbx_seq_one_letter_code
_entity_poly.pdbx_strand_id
1 'polypeptide(L)' 'MVKIPYKIENGNLSVRVQLKNAANVFLVDELNYRKYNSGKSFKYYGGHYKTNPVIISVNGHGRYYLIVEGSDYQYGFS' A
#
# COMPACT_ATOMS: atom_id res chain seq x y z
N MET A 1 -16.83 8.04 -1.53
CA MET A 1 -15.85 7.05 -2.05
C MET A 1 -14.49 7.36 -1.46
N VAL A 2 -13.89 6.44 -0.71
CA VAL A 2 -12.52 6.62 -0.19
C VAL A 2 -11.58 6.50 -1.37
N LYS A 3 -10.83 7.57 -1.68
CA LYS A 3 -9.87 7.57 -2.78
C LYS A 3 -8.61 6.86 -2.32
N ILE A 4 -8.34 5.67 -2.88
CA ILE A 4 -7.12 4.91 -2.57
C ILE A 4 -5.92 5.62 -3.21
N PRO A 5 -4.89 5.98 -2.42
CA PRO A 5 -3.72 6.66 -2.94
C PRO A 5 -2.87 5.76 -3.81
N TYR A 6 -2.27 6.34 -4.85
CA TYR A 6 -1.41 5.63 -5.79
C TYR A 6 -0.23 6.50 -6.25
N LYS A 7 0.84 5.86 -6.72
CA LYS A 7 1.97 6.49 -7.42
C LYS A 7 2.34 5.67 -8.64
N ILE A 8 2.72 6.36 -9.72
CA ILE A 8 3.33 5.73 -10.90
C ILE A 8 4.85 5.86 -10.72
N GLU A 9 5.56 4.75 -10.75
CA GLU A 9 7.01 4.70 -10.56
C GLU A 9 7.65 3.84 -11.64
N ASN A 10 8.89 4.16 -12.02
CA ASN A 10 9.64 3.45 -13.06
C ASN A 10 10.98 2.91 -12.52
N GLY A 11 10.98 2.39 -11.29
CA GLY A 11 12.18 1.90 -10.63
C GLY A 11 11.93 1.59 -9.16
N ASN A 12 12.63 2.30 -8.27
CA ASN A 12 12.42 2.12 -6.83
C ASN A 12 11.26 2.99 -6.35
N LEU A 13 10.28 2.35 -5.72
CA LEU A 13 9.21 3.02 -4.98
C LEU A 13 9.38 2.72 -3.50
N SER A 14 9.43 3.75 -2.66
CA SER A 14 9.31 3.59 -1.23
C SER A 14 8.10 4.33 -0.70
N VAL A 15 7.36 3.69 0.22
CA VAL A 15 6.21 4.30 0.91
C VAL A 15 6.44 4.24 2.41
N ARG A 16 6.23 5.39 3.06
CA ARG A 16 6.24 5.54 4.51
C ARG A 16 4.82 5.78 4.99
N VAL A 17 4.35 4.97 5.93
CA VAL A 17 3.00 5.06 6.50
C VAL A 17 3.09 5.28 8.01
N GLN A 18 2.31 6.22 8.51
CA GLN A 18 2.07 6.46 9.94
C GLN A 18 0.65 6.02 10.26
N LEU A 19 0.52 4.97 11.06
CA LEU A 19 -0.76 4.41 11.48
C LEU A 19 -1.16 4.97 12.84
N LYS A 20 -2.44 5.28 13.02
CA LYS A 20 -2.98 5.66 14.33
C LYS A 20 -3.14 4.46 15.27
N ASN A 21 -3.50 3.30 14.72
CA ASN A 21 -3.69 2.03 15.42
C ASN A 21 -3.08 0.87 14.61
N ALA A 22 -3.09 -0.34 15.18
CA ALA A 22 -2.71 -1.54 14.44
C ALA A 22 -3.60 -1.73 13.20
N ALA A 23 -2.99 -1.96 12.04
CA ALA A 23 -3.68 -2.01 10.77
C ALA A 23 -2.95 -2.88 9.76
N ASN A 24 -3.68 -3.29 8.73
CA ASN A 24 -3.09 -3.94 7.57
C ASN A 24 -2.62 -2.87 6.60
N VAL A 25 -1.41 -3.03 6.07
CA VAL A 25 -0.81 -2.14 5.08
C VAL A 25 -0.37 -2.98 3.90
N PHE A 26 -0.96 -2.72 2.74
CA PHE A 26 -0.66 -3.43 1.50
C PHE A 26 -0.25 -2.44 0.42
N LEU A 27 0.92 -2.63 -0.14
CA LEU A 27 1.35 -2.00 -1.38
C LEU A 27 1.19 -3.02 -2.51
N VAL A 28 0.40 -2.67 -3.52
CA VAL A 28 0.04 -3.58 -4.63
C VAL A 28 0.22 -2.88 -5.97
N ASP A 29 0.57 -3.63 -7.00
CA ASP A 29 0.49 -3.13 -8.38
C ASP A 29 -0.97 -3.04 -8.87
N GLU A 30 -1.17 -2.44 -10.05
CA GLU A 30 -2.49 -2.28 -10.65
C GLU A 30 -3.26 -3.58 -10.89
N LEU A 31 -2.57 -4.65 -11.29
CA LEU A 31 -3.22 -5.95 -11.53
C LEU A 31 -3.77 -6.53 -10.22
N ASN A 32 -2.97 -6.45 -9.16
CA ASN A 32 -3.32 -6.93 -7.83
C ASN A 32 -4.35 -6.02 -7.14
N TYR A 33 -4.33 -4.71 -7.40
CA TYR A 33 -5.37 -3.78 -6.98
C TYR A 33 -6.74 -4.14 -7.56
N ARG A 34 -6.79 -4.51 -8.85
CA ARG A 34 -8.04 -4.99 -9.49
C ARG A 34 -8.54 -6.29 -8.87
N LYS A 35 -7.62 -7.22 -8.54
CA LYS A 35 -7.96 -8.47 -7.86
C LYS A 35 -8.50 -8.22 -6.44
N TYR A 36 -7.86 -7.33 -5.68
CA TYR A 36 -8.32 -6.87 -4.37
C TYR A 36 -9.76 -6.34 -4.44
N ASN A 37 -10.04 -5.40 -5.35
CA ASN A 37 -11.39 -4.85 -5.53
C ASN A 37 -12.43 -5.91 -5.96
N SER A 38 -11.99 -6.99 -6.60
CA SER A 38 -12.86 -8.08 -7.05
C SER A 38 -12.98 -9.21 -5.99
N GLY A 39 -12.41 -9.05 -4.79
CA GLY A 39 -12.39 -10.08 -3.75
C GLY A 39 -11.59 -11.33 -4.12
N LYS A 40 -10.70 -11.24 -5.11
CA LYS A 40 -9.85 -12.35 -5.55
C LYS A 40 -8.54 -12.35 -4.79
N SER A 41 -7.88 -13.51 -4.73
CA SER A 41 -6.51 -13.61 -4.21
C SER A 41 -5.57 -12.69 -5.01
N PHE A 42 -4.78 -11.91 -4.29
CA PHE A 42 -3.84 -10.92 -4.83
C PHE A 42 -2.52 -10.98 -4.08
N LYS A 43 -1.45 -10.55 -4.73
CA LYS A 43 -0.12 -10.40 -4.13
C LYS A 43 0.07 -8.97 -3.65
N TYR A 44 0.77 -8.81 -2.55
CA TYR A 44 1.06 -7.52 -1.94
C TYR A 44 2.42 -7.51 -1.26
N TYR A 45 2.96 -6.31 -1.08
CA TYR A 45 4.08 -6.04 -0.18
C TYR A 45 3.53 -5.40 1.09
N GLY A 46 3.97 -5.88 2.25
CA GLY A 46 3.47 -5.43 3.55
C GLY A 46 2.79 -6.55 4.34
N GLY A 47 1.79 -6.20 5.16
CA GLY A 47 1.17 -7.12 6.12
C GLY A 47 0.47 -6.38 7.26
N HIS A 48 0.31 -7.06 8.40
CA HIS A 48 -0.28 -6.48 9.60
C HIS A 48 0.78 -5.81 10.47
N TYR A 49 0.61 -4.53 10.78
CA TYR A 49 1.57 -3.74 11.57
C TYR A 49 0.92 -3.19 12.83
N LYS A 50 1.69 -3.19 13.92
CA LYS A 50 1.31 -2.61 15.23
C LYS A 50 2.18 -1.42 15.63
N THR A 51 3.21 -1.12 14.84
CA THR A 51 4.26 -0.13 15.14
C THR A 51 4.48 0.80 13.96
N ASN A 52 5.02 1.98 14.24
CA ASN A 52 5.25 3.06 13.28
C ASN A 52 6.72 3.51 13.27
N PRO A 53 7.24 4.07 12.16
CA PRO A 53 6.66 4.07 10.81
C PRO A 53 6.65 2.68 10.17
N VAL A 54 5.67 2.41 9.32
CA VAL A 54 5.74 1.31 8.36
C VAL A 54 6.45 1.82 7.11
N ILE A 55 7.49 1.12 6.66
CA ILE A 55 8.24 1.46 5.45
C ILE A 55 8.22 0.24 4.54
N ILE A 56 7.74 0.42 3.30
CA ILE A 56 7.69 -0.63 2.29
C ILE A 56 8.40 -0.10 1.06
N SER A 57 9.44 -0.81 0.62
CA SER A 57 10.21 -0.50 -0.58
C SER A 57 10.06 -1.62 -1.59
N VAL A 58 9.79 -1.25 -2.84
CA VAL A 58 9.64 -2.18 -3.95
C VAL A 58 10.45 -1.68 -5.15
N ASN A 59 10.90 -2.62 -5.96
CA ASN A 59 11.46 -2.30 -7.27
C ASN A 59 10.46 -2.79 -8.32
N GLY A 60 10.01 -1.89 -9.18
CA GLY A 60 9.17 -2.23 -10.30
C GLY A 60 8.64 -1.00 -11.03
N HIS A 61 7.92 -1.29 -12.11
CA HIS A 61 7.42 -0.29 -13.03
C HIS A 61 5.89 -0.29 -13.04
N GLY A 62 5.31 0.89 -13.20
CA GLY A 62 3.87 1.07 -13.33
C GLY A 62 3.23 1.69 -12.10
N ARG A 63 1.93 1.44 -11.94
CA ARG A 63 1.11 2.07 -10.91
C ARG A 63 0.99 1.17 -9.68
N TYR A 64 1.36 1.71 -8.53
CA TYR A 64 1.21 1.07 -7.24
C TYR A 64 0.15 1.78 -6.40
N TYR A 65 -0.65 1.00 -5.68
CA TYR A 65 -1.71 1.45 -4.80
C TYR A 65 -1.37 1.10 -3.35
N LEU A 66 -1.57 2.04 -2.44
CA LEU A 66 -1.44 1.83 -1.01
C LEU A 66 -2.82 1.61 -0.39
N ILE A 67 -3.05 0.40 0.12
CA ILE A 67 -4.28 0.01 0.81
C ILE A 67 -3.95 -0.07 2.30
N VAL A 68 -4.73 0.62 3.12
CA VAL A 68 -4.63 0.53 4.58
C VAL A 68 -6.01 0.21 5.15
N GLU A 69 -6.09 -0.85 5.95
CA GLU A 69 -7.34 -1.33 6.54
C GLU A 69 -7.24 -1.36 8.07
N GLY A 70 -8.28 -0.84 8.74
CA GLY A 70 -8.41 -0.91 10.20
C GLY A 70 -7.84 0.28 10.98
N SER A 71 -7.27 1.30 10.32
CA SER A 71 -6.82 2.52 10.99
C SER A 71 -6.83 3.73 10.06
N ASP A 72 -7.02 4.92 10.64
CA ASP A 72 -6.59 6.18 10.03
C ASP A 72 -5.07 6.17 9.85
N TYR A 73 -4.60 6.84 8.80
CA TYR A 73 -3.18 6.88 8.47
C TYR A 73 -2.77 8.14 7.73
N GLN A 74 -1.47 8.45 7.82
CA GLN A 74 -0.78 9.39 6.93
C GLN A 74 0.24 8.62 6.11
N TYR A 75 0.51 9.07 4.88
CA TYR A 75 1.45 8.41 3.99
C TYR A 75 2.29 9.42 3.21
N GLY A 76 3.46 8.96 2.78
CA GLY A 76 4.31 9.65 1.82
C GLY A 76 4.98 8.65 0.90
N PHE A 77 4.96 8.93 -0.40
CA PHE A 77 5.73 8.20 -1.40
C PHE A 77 7.04 8.95 -1.67
N SER A 78 8.14 8.22 -1.81
CA SER A 78 9.46 8.70 -2.22
C SER A 78 9.94 7.89 -3.40
#